data_AF-H0BZ35-F1
#
_entry.id   AF-H0BZ35-F1
#
_cell.length_a   1.000
_cell.length_b   1.000
_cell.length_c   1.000
_cell.angle_alpha   90.00
_cell.angle_beta   90.00
_cell.angle_gamma   90.00
#
_symmetry.space_group_name_H-M   'P 1'
#
loop_
_entity.id
_entity.type
_entity.pdbx_description
1 polymer ?
#
loop_
_entity_poly.entity_id
_entity_poly.type
_entity_poly.pdbx_seq_one_letter_code
_entity_poly.pdbx_strand_id
1 'polypeptide(L)'
;MMSQFKISTRLAALLTALCLLVLLVGAEGLLGMGQSNAGLKSVYDDRVVPLKQIKVVADMYAVNVVDAAHKVRDGAMTPAQGLESLAQARKSVDANWTAYLATQLLPQEVQLVERFKFL
;
A
#
# COMPACT_ATOMS: atom_id res chain seq x y z
N MET A 1 -8.38 -9.80 56.77
CA MET A 1 -8.72 -8.46 57.31
C MET A 1 -9.75 -7.75 56.42
N MET A 2 -10.90 -8.39 56.15
CA MET A 2 -12.01 -7.82 55.33
C MET A 2 -13.40 -8.14 55.93
N SER A 3 -13.45 -8.52 57.22
CA SER A 3 -14.67 -8.98 57.90
C SER A 3 -15.51 -7.85 58.52
N GLN A 4 -15.11 -6.58 58.37
CA GLN A 4 -15.76 -5.42 59.00
C GLN A 4 -16.62 -4.58 58.03
N PHE A 5 -16.64 -4.91 56.73
CA PHE A 5 -17.35 -4.12 55.72
C PHE A 5 -18.78 -4.63 55.49
N LYS A 6 -19.73 -3.69 55.37
CA LYS A 6 -21.12 -3.99 54.98
C LYS A 6 -21.14 -4.67 53.61
N ILE A 7 -22.05 -5.62 53.42
CA ILE A 7 -22.21 -6.39 52.17
C ILE A 7 -22.40 -5.48 50.96
N SER A 8 -23.13 -4.37 51.10
CA SER A 8 -23.33 -3.37 50.05
C SER A 8 -22.02 -2.72 49.58
N THR A 9 -21.10 -2.41 50.49
CA THR A 9 -19.78 -1.85 50.16
C THR A 9 -18.93 -2.86 49.38
N ARG A 10 -18.98 -4.14 49.75
CA ARG A 10 -18.31 -5.22 49.03
C ARG A 10 -18.84 -5.38 47.60
N LEU A 11 -20.16 -5.38 47.43
CA LEU A 11 -20.79 -5.44 46.10
C LEU A 11 -20.45 -4.22 45.25
N ALA A 12 -20.52 -3.01 45.81
CA ALA A 12 -20.20 -1.79 45.09
C ALA A 12 -18.72 -1.76 44.63
N ALA A 13 -17.80 -2.20 45.48
CA ALA A 13 -16.37 -2.29 45.13
C ALA A 13 -16.13 -3.28 43.98
N LEU A 14 -16.75 -4.46 44.03
CA LEU A 14 -16.64 -5.46 42.96
C LEU A 14 -17.24 -4.97 41.64
N LEU A 15 -18.41 -4.33 41.70
CA LEU A 15 -19.05 -3.76 40.50
C LEU A 15 -18.18 -2.67 39.87
N THR A 16 -17.63 -1.77 40.70
CA THR A 16 -16.73 -0.71 40.24
C THR A 16 -15.47 -1.29 39.60
N ALA A 17 -14.86 -2.30 40.22
CA ALA A 17 -13.70 -2.99 39.66
C ALA A 17 -14.04 -3.64 38.32
N LEU A 18 -15.20 -4.28 38.19
CA LEU A 18 -15.66 -4.88 36.93
C LEU A 18 -15.87 -3.81 35.84
N CYS A 19 -16.50 -2.68 36.16
CA CYS A 19 -16.67 -1.57 35.23
C CYS A 19 -15.32 -1.02 34.76
N LEU A 20 -14.36 -0.84 35.67
CA LEU A 20 -13.01 -0.38 35.30
C LEU A 20 -12.30 -1.37 34.38
N LEU A 21 -12.41 -2.68 34.63
CA LEU A 21 -11.84 -3.70 33.75
C LEU A 21 -12.46 -3.65 32.35
N VAL A 22 -13.79 -3.50 32.25
CA VAL A 22 -14.47 -3.36 30.94
C VAL A 22 -14.00 -2.11 30.21
N LEU A 23 -13.86 -0.97 30.92
CA LEU A 23 -13.35 0.26 30.33
C LEU A 23 -11.91 0.13 29.83
N LEU A 24 -11.05 -0.54 30.61
CA LEU A 24 -9.66 -0.80 30.22
C LEU A 24 -9.59 -1.66 28.95
N VAL A 25 -10.32 -2.77 28.91
CA VAL A 25 -10.37 -3.64 27.72
C VAL A 25 -10.95 -2.91 26.51
N GLY A 26 -12.00 -2.11 26.71
CA GLY A 26 -12.59 -1.29 25.66
C GLY A 26 -11.61 -0.26 25.10
N ALA A 27 -10.86 0.42 25.97
CA ALA A 27 -9.84 1.38 25.58
C ALA A 27 -8.68 0.73 24.81
N GLU A 28 -8.13 -0.38 25.33
CA GLU A 28 -7.10 -1.17 24.65
C GLU A 28 -7.56 -1.67 23.28
N GLY A 29 -8.81 -2.15 23.19
CA GLY A 29 -9.40 -2.60 21.93
C GLY A 29 -9.49 -1.47 20.89
N LEU A 30 -9.94 -0.28 21.30
CA LEU A 30 -10.02 0.88 20.41
C LEU A 30 -8.63 1.35 19.96
N LEU A 31 -7.66 1.40 20.87
CA LEU A 31 -6.27 1.78 20.55
C LEU A 31 -5.61 0.76 19.62
N GLY A 32 -5.83 -0.53 19.85
CA GLY A 32 -5.31 -1.61 19.01
C GLY A 32 -5.92 -1.61 17.60
N MET A 33 -7.23 -1.36 17.48
CA MET A 33 -7.88 -1.17 16.18
C MET A 33 -7.33 0.04 15.44
N GLY A 34 -7.12 1.17 16.14
CA GLY A 34 -6.54 2.38 15.54
C GLY A 34 -5.14 2.13 14.97
N GLN A 35 -4.27 1.45 15.74
CA GLN A 35 -2.93 1.07 15.27
C GLN A 35 -2.98 0.10 14.09
N SER A 36 -3.87 -0.90 14.13
CA SER A 36 -4.01 -1.86 13.03
C SER A 36 -4.47 -1.18 11.74
N ASN A 37 -5.43 -0.26 11.82
CA ASN A 37 -5.91 0.51 10.68
C ASN A 37 -4.81 1.42 10.11
N ALA A 38 -4.04 2.08 10.97
CA ALA A 38 -2.89 2.89 10.55
C ALA A 38 -1.81 2.04 9.85
N GLY A 39 -1.51 0.86 10.39
CA GLY A 39 -0.58 -0.09 9.78
C GLY A 39 -1.05 -0.56 8.42
N LEU A 40 -2.33 -0.91 8.27
CA LEU A 40 -2.89 -1.32 6.98
C LEU A 40 -2.85 -0.18 5.95
N LYS A 41 -3.13 1.06 6.39
CA LYS A 41 -3.02 2.24 5.54
C LYS A 41 -1.59 2.44 5.04
N SER A 42 -0.58 2.31 5.91
CA SER A 42 0.83 2.37 5.50
C SER A 42 1.18 1.26 4.51
N VAL A 43 0.77 0.01 4.74
CA VAL A 43 1.00 -1.07 3.76
C VAL A 43 0.38 -0.75 2.40
N TYR A 44 -0.83 -0.19 2.40
CA TYR A 44 -1.49 0.21 1.15
C TYR A 44 -0.76 1.33 0.42
N ASP A 45 -0.55 2.47 1.10
CA ASP A 45 0.04 3.67 0.52
C ASP A 45 1.52 3.45 0.16
N ASP A 46 2.27 2.76 1.02
CA ASP A 46 3.71 2.61 0.86
C ASP A 46 4.08 1.43 0.00
N ARG A 47 3.29 0.34 -0.06
CA ARG A 47 3.67 -0.87 -0.83
C ARG A 47 2.71 -1.19 -1.98
N VAL A 48 1.40 -1.18 -1.75
CA VAL A 48 0.42 -1.59 -2.77
C VAL A 48 0.34 -0.58 -3.92
N VAL A 49 0.28 0.72 -3.61
CA VAL A 49 0.24 1.77 -4.63
C VAL A 49 1.53 1.80 -5.47
N PRO A 50 2.75 1.79 -4.89
CA PRO A 50 3.99 1.73 -5.65
C PRO A 50 4.14 0.47 -6.50
N LEU A 51 3.71 -0.70 -5.97
CA LEU A 51 3.72 -1.95 -6.72
C LEU A 51 2.83 -1.87 -7.96
N LYS A 52 1.65 -1.25 -7.85
CA LYS A 52 0.77 -1.02 -8.99
C LYS A 52 1.44 -0.11 -10.03
N GLN A 53 2.07 0.98 -9.60
CA GLN A 53 2.73 1.93 -10.50
C GLN A 53 3.85 1.26 -11.31
N ILE A 54 4.73 0.50 -10.65
CA ILE A 54 5.81 -0.21 -11.35
C ILE A 54 5.30 -1.33 -12.25
N LYS A 55 4.21 -2.00 -11.86
CA LYS A 55 3.53 -2.97 -12.73
C LYS A 55 3.04 -2.33 -14.02
N VAL A 56 2.42 -1.14 -13.95
CA VAL A 56 1.97 -0.43 -15.15
C VAL A 56 3.17 -0.11 -16.05
N VAL A 57 4.29 0.35 -15.49
CA VAL A 57 5.52 0.60 -16.27
C VAL A 57 5.96 -0.69 -16.99
N ALA A 58 6.04 -1.82 -16.29
CA ALA A 58 6.44 -3.09 -16.87
C ALA A 58 5.47 -3.56 -17.99
N ASP A 59 4.16 -3.47 -17.75
CA ASP A 59 3.13 -3.88 -18.71
C ASP A 59 3.16 -2.99 -19.98
N MET A 60 3.42 -1.68 -19.84
CA MET A 60 3.57 -0.77 -20.99
C MET A 60 4.78 -1.12 -21.85
N TYR A 61 5.91 -1.49 -21.26
CA TYR A 61 7.06 -1.97 -22.02
C TYR A 61 6.77 -3.31 -22.70
N ALA A 62 6.16 -4.27 -21.98
CA ALA A 62 5.90 -5.60 -22.52
C ALA A 62 4.87 -5.57 -23.66
N VAL A 63 3.75 -4.89 -23.47
CA VAL A 63 2.61 -4.93 -24.39
C VAL A 63 2.68 -3.79 -25.42
N ASN A 64 2.79 -2.55 -24.95
CA ASN A 64 2.65 -1.39 -25.83
C ASN A 64 3.93 -1.01 -26.57
N VAL A 65 5.08 -1.61 -26.21
CA VAL A 65 6.34 -1.45 -26.94
C VAL A 65 6.76 -2.75 -27.62
N VAL A 66 7.06 -3.81 -26.86
CA VAL A 66 7.63 -5.05 -27.43
C VAL A 66 6.61 -5.82 -28.26
N ASP A 67 5.43 -6.12 -27.70
CA ASP A 67 4.37 -6.84 -28.43
C ASP A 67 3.81 -5.99 -29.59
N ALA A 68 3.66 -4.67 -29.41
CA ALA A 68 3.31 -3.77 -30.51
C ALA A 68 4.31 -3.84 -31.68
N ALA A 69 5.62 -3.86 -31.40
CA ALA A 69 6.64 -3.99 -32.43
C ALA A 69 6.55 -5.34 -33.17
N HIS A 70 6.33 -6.44 -32.45
CA HIS A 70 6.09 -7.75 -33.07
C HIS A 70 4.82 -7.75 -33.93
N LYS A 71 3.72 -7.17 -33.45
CA LYS A 71 2.46 -7.09 -34.21
C LYS A 71 2.57 -6.23 -35.46
N VAL A 72 3.35 -5.15 -35.43
CA VAL A 72 3.63 -4.34 -36.62
C VAL A 72 4.47 -5.14 -37.62
N ARG A 73 5.53 -5.81 -37.15
CA ARG A 73 6.40 -6.65 -37.99
C ARG A 73 5.60 -7.76 -38.69
N ASP A 74 4.70 -8.41 -37.97
CA ASP A 74 3.96 -9.58 -38.46
C ASP A 74 2.64 -9.19 -39.15
N GLY A 75 2.38 -7.89 -39.35
CA GLY A 75 1.24 -7.37 -40.11
C GLY A 75 -0.10 -7.36 -39.36
N ALA A 76 -0.13 -7.79 -38.10
CA ALA A 76 -1.32 -7.78 -37.24
C ALA A 76 -1.72 -6.37 -36.75
N MET A 77 -0.80 -5.39 -36.86
CA MET A 77 -1.01 -3.99 -36.51
C MET A 77 -0.37 -3.10 -37.58
N THR A 78 -1.00 -1.98 -37.92
CA THR A 78 -0.39 -1.01 -38.84
C THR A 78 0.75 -0.24 -38.14
N PRO A 79 1.75 0.26 -38.89
CA PRO A 79 2.80 1.11 -38.29
C PRO A 79 2.26 2.32 -37.54
N ALA A 80 1.17 2.93 -38.03
CA ALA A 80 0.53 4.07 -37.36
C ALA A 80 -0.04 3.68 -35.98
N GLN A 81 -0.73 2.54 -35.87
CA GLN A 81 -1.23 2.01 -34.59
C GLN A 81 -0.10 1.62 -33.64
N GLY A 82 1.02 1.11 -34.17
CA GLY A 82 2.22 0.84 -33.37
C GLY A 82 2.81 2.13 -32.78
N LEU A 83 2.92 3.19 -33.58
CA LEU A 83 3.38 4.50 -33.11
C LEU A 83 2.45 5.10 -32.04
N GLU A 84 1.13 4.95 -32.20
CA GLU A 84 0.15 5.36 -31.19
C GLU A 84 0.33 4.57 -29.88
N SER A 85 0.54 3.25 -29.97
CA SER A 85 0.81 2.40 -28.82
C SER A 85 2.08 2.82 -28.08
N LEU A 86 3.15 3.14 -28.80
CA LEU A 86 4.39 3.67 -28.22
C LEU A 86 4.17 5.04 -27.55
N ALA A 87 3.41 5.93 -28.18
CA ALA A 87 3.10 7.24 -27.59
C ALA A 87 2.32 7.11 -26.28
N GLN A 88 1.34 6.20 -26.24
CA GLN A 88 0.60 5.87 -25.02
C GLN A 88 1.50 5.23 -23.95
N ALA A 89 2.38 4.30 -24.35
CA ALA A 89 3.34 3.67 -23.46
C ALA A 89 4.21 4.73 -22.80
N ARG A 90 4.80 5.63 -23.58
CA ARG A 90 5.69 6.68 -23.08
C ARG A 90 4.99 7.57 -22.05
N LYS A 91 3.79 8.05 -22.37
CA LYS A 91 3.00 8.88 -21.45
C LYS A 91 2.70 8.15 -20.14
N SER A 92 2.29 6.88 -20.22
CA SER A 92 1.94 6.07 -19.05
C SER A 92 3.16 5.71 -18.20
N VAL A 93 4.28 5.38 -18.84
CA VAL A 93 5.56 5.10 -18.17
C VAL A 93 6.04 6.35 -17.45
N ASP A 94 6.12 7.50 -18.13
CA ASP A 94 6.61 8.75 -17.52
C ASP A 94 5.77 9.12 -16.28
N ALA A 95 4.44 9.02 -16.37
CA ALA A 95 3.55 9.34 -15.27
C ALA A 95 3.70 8.38 -14.08
N ASN A 96 3.69 7.07 -14.33
CA ASN A 96 3.72 6.06 -13.25
C ASN A 96 5.12 5.91 -12.65
N TRP A 97 6.18 6.04 -13.45
CA TRP A 97 7.55 6.03 -12.98
C TRP A 97 7.84 7.24 -12.10
N THR A 98 7.43 8.44 -12.52
CA THR A 98 7.57 9.64 -11.69
C THR A 98 6.81 9.51 -10.37
N ALA A 99 5.58 9.00 -10.41
CA ALA A 99 4.78 8.77 -9.20
C ALA A 99 5.43 7.73 -8.26
N TYR A 100 5.99 6.65 -8.80
CA TYR A 100 6.72 5.64 -8.04
C TYR A 100 7.94 6.23 -7.35
N LEU A 101 8.76 7.00 -8.07
CA LEU A 101 9.96 7.63 -7.52
C LEU A 101 9.66 8.69 -6.44
N ALA A 102 8.45 9.25 -6.43
CA ALA A 102 8.00 10.17 -5.40
C ALA A 102 7.54 9.47 -4.10
N THR A 103 7.49 8.14 -4.08
CA THR A 103 7.12 7.35 -2.89
C THR A 103 8.32 7.04 -2.00
N GLN A 104 8.09 6.45 -0.83
CA GLN A 104 9.17 6.00 0.04
C GLN A 104 9.85 4.74 -0.54
N LEU A 105 10.99 4.90 -1.18
CA LEU A 105 11.75 3.77 -1.71
C LEU A 105 12.53 3.03 -0.62
N LEU A 106 12.53 1.70 -0.68
CA LEU A 106 13.43 0.86 0.11
C LEU A 106 14.88 1.05 -0.35
N PRO A 107 15.89 0.78 0.51
CA PRO A 107 17.29 0.91 0.13
C PRO A 107 17.68 0.13 -1.14
N GLN A 108 17.09 -1.05 -1.33
CA GLN A 108 17.31 -1.86 -2.53
C GLN A 108 16.69 -1.24 -3.78
N GLU A 109 15.51 -0.63 -3.65
CA GLU A 109 14.81 0.08 -4.73
C GLU A 109 15.63 1.29 -5.17
N VAL A 110 16.18 2.06 -4.22
CA VAL A 110 17.08 3.19 -4.52
C VAL A 110 18.30 2.71 -5.33
N GLN A 111 18.96 1.63 -4.90
CA GLN A 111 20.10 1.08 -5.64
C GLN A 111 19.74 0.62 -7.06
N LEU A 112 18.53 0.07 -7.25
CA LEU A 112 18.04 -0.32 -8.58
C LEU A 112 17.77 0.91 -9.45
N VAL A 113 17.08 1.91 -8.92
CA VAL A 113 16.79 3.16 -9.63
C VAL A 113 18.06 3.87 -10.06
N GLU A 114 19.08 3.94 -9.19
CA GLU A 114 20.37 4.54 -9.55
C GLU A 114 21.03 3.80 -10.70
N ARG A 115 20.96 2.46 -10.76
CA ARG A 115 21.48 1.69 -11.90
C ARG A 115 20.75 2.01 -13.21
N PHE A 116 19.44 2.25 -13.15
CA PHE A 116 18.64 2.59 -14.33
C PHE A 116 18.89 4.01 -14.86
N LYS A 117 19.29 4.96 -14.01
CA LYS A 117 19.59 6.33 -14.46
C LYS A 117 20.78 6.43 -15.42
N PHE A 118 21.66 5.43 -15.42
CA PHE A 118 22.88 5.39 -16.25
C PHE A 118 22.74 4.52 -17.52
N LEU A 119 21.53 4.06 -17.84
CA LEU A 119 21.17 3.37 -19.10
C LEU A 119 20.35 4.31 -20.00
#